data_AF-A0A256ZED5-F1
#
_entry.id   AF-A0A256ZED5-F1
#
_cell.length_a   1.000
_cell.length_b   1.000
_cell.length_c   1.000
_cell.angle_alpha   90.00
_cell.angle_beta   90.00
_cell.angle_gamma   90.00
#
_symmetry.space_group_name_H-M   'P 1'
#
loop_
_entity.id
_entity.type
_entity.pdbx_description
1 polymer ?
#
loop_
_entity_poly.entity_id
_entity_poly.type
_entity_poly.pdbx_seq_one_letter_code
_entity_poly.pdbx_strand_id
1 'polypeptide(L)'
;MVTKSVGRGEVTFKCYRCAHCCFFTNPSDYPIVLEEEVEALRKLARERGIKVEFIKLTPPFYLWVIKGFCPFYDIRNRRCSIHSSKPTSCSMYPLILNVVTGEVSVSLLCDWVKENFSEVAASNPVTVFPNEFSKVIKLFKRLRSSKGGSSEQ
;
A
#
# COMPACT_ATOMS: atom_id res chain seq x y z
N MET A 1 14.56 16.66 34.34
CA MET A 1 13.56 16.57 33.25
C MET A 1 14.13 17.29 32.05
N VAL A 2 14.61 16.56 31.04
CA VAL A 2 15.15 17.18 29.81
C VAL A 2 13.98 17.36 28.85
N THR A 3 13.44 18.58 28.79
CA THR A 3 12.54 18.98 27.71
C THR A 3 13.37 19.15 26.45
N LYS A 4 13.45 18.09 25.63
CA LYS A 4 13.98 18.21 24.27
C LYS A 4 13.03 19.12 23.50
N SER A 5 13.52 20.32 23.19
CA SER A 5 12.97 21.22 22.18
C SER A 5 12.79 20.46 20.87
N VAL A 6 11.53 20.23 20.48
CA VAL A 6 11.15 19.68 19.17
C VAL A 6 11.52 20.72 18.13
N GLY A 7 12.70 20.57 17.53
CA GLY A 7 13.02 21.29 16.30
C GLY A 7 12.00 20.91 15.25
N ARG A 8 11.34 21.90 14.65
CA ARG A 8 10.46 21.76 13.48
C ARG A 8 11.28 21.32 12.26
N GLY A 9 11.72 20.07 12.26
CA GLY A 9 12.19 19.39 11.06
C GLY A 9 10.98 18.85 10.31
N GLU A 10 10.84 19.21 9.04
CA GLU A 10 9.81 18.66 8.17
C GLU A 10 10.08 17.17 7.98
N VAL A 11 9.25 16.32 8.59
CA VAL A 11 9.43 14.87 8.56
C VAL A 11 8.88 14.33 7.23
N THR A 12 9.74 13.70 6.42
CA THR A 12 9.34 13.11 5.15
C THR A 12 9.68 11.63 5.12
N PHE A 13 8.72 10.83 4.68
CA PHE A 13 8.78 9.38 4.65
C PHE A 13 9.99 8.84 3.90
N LYS A 14 10.68 7.88 4.51
CA LYS A 14 11.77 7.12 3.89
C LYS A 14 11.56 5.63 4.12
N CYS A 15 11.25 4.90 3.03
CA CYS A 15 11.14 3.45 3.10
C CYS A 15 12.50 2.82 3.46
N TYR A 16 12.58 2.16 4.61
CA TYR A 16 13.79 1.44 5.05
C TYR A 16 14.08 0.15 4.27
N ARG A 17 13.22 -0.24 3.32
CA ARG A 17 13.33 -1.53 2.60
C ARG A 17 13.43 -2.72 3.58
N CYS A 18 12.71 -2.62 4.70
CA CYS A 18 12.50 -3.74 5.60
C CYS A 18 11.62 -4.81 4.93
N ALA A 19 11.38 -5.92 5.64
CA ALA A 19 10.59 -7.03 5.12
C ALA A 19 9.13 -7.00 5.59
N HIS A 20 8.79 -6.17 6.60
CA HIS A 20 7.51 -6.24 7.30
C HIS A 20 6.29 -5.95 6.42
N CYS A 21 6.38 -5.00 5.49
CA CYS A 21 5.29 -4.73 4.55
C CYS A 21 5.08 -5.82 3.49
N CYS A 22 5.99 -6.80 3.42
CA CYS A 22 5.94 -7.92 2.51
C CYS A 22 5.68 -9.25 3.24
N PHE A 23 5.36 -9.24 4.54
CA PHE A 23 5.06 -10.43 5.32
C PHE A 23 3.69 -10.31 5.96
N PHE A 24 2.84 -11.31 5.74
CA PHE A 24 1.42 -11.25 6.12
C PHE A 24 1.03 -12.46 6.95
N THR A 25 0.40 -12.21 8.09
CA THR A 25 -0.11 -13.23 9.01
C THR A 25 -1.63 -13.16 9.19
N ASN A 26 -2.23 -12.00 8.93
CA ASN A 26 -3.66 -11.77 9.09
C ASN A 26 -4.30 -11.39 7.75
N PRO A 27 -5.42 -12.02 7.34
CA PRO A 27 -6.18 -11.61 6.17
C PRO A 27 -6.59 -10.13 6.11
N SER A 28 -6.75 -9.45 7.26
CA SER A 28 -7.02 -8.00 7.29
C SER A 28 -5.90 -7.15 6.69
N ASP A 29 -4.68 -7.69 6.64
CA ASP A 29 -3.48 -6.97 6.20
C ASP A 29 -3.17 -7.25 4.73
N TYR A 30 -3.93 -8.15 4.09
CA TYR A 30 -3.72 -8.52 2.71
C TYR A 30 -3.94 -7.33 1.77
N PRO A 31 -3.10 -7.17 0.73
CA PRO A 31 -3.24 -6.04 -0.18
C PRO A 31 -4.57 -6.11 -0.95
N ILE A 32 -5.28 -4.99 -1.00
CA ILE A 32 -6.38 -4.81 -1.96
C ILE A 32 -5.76 -4.36 -3.29
N VAL A 33 -6.16 -4.98 -4.38
CA VAL A 33 -5.68 -4.71 -5.74
C VAL A 33 -6.86 -4.50 -6.69
N LEU A 34 -6.61 -3.81 -7.79
CA LEU A 34 -7.61 -3.58 -8.83
C LEU A 34 -7.68 -4.77 -9.80
N GLU A 35 -8.80 -4.94 -10.48
CA GLU A 35 -9.02 -6.01 -11.45
C GLU A 35 -7.91 -6.10 -12.52
N GLU A 36 -7.49 -4.99 -13.11
CA GLU A 36 -6.39 -5.04 -14.09
C GLU A 36 -5.03 -5.37 -13.46
N GLU A 37 -4.84 -5.07 -12.17
CA GLU A 37 -3.63 -5.45 -11.43
C GLU A 37 -3.62 -6.95 -11.14
N VAL A 38 -4.79 -7.55 -10.88
CA VAL A 38 -4.95 -9.01 -10.77
C VAL A 38 -4.45 -9.69 -12.05
N GLU A 39 -4.85 -9.20 -13.22
CA GLU A 39 -4.41 -9.77 -14.50
C GLU A 39 -2.89 -9.66 -14.70
N ALA A 40 -2.32 -8.48 -14.39
CA ALA A 40 -0.87 -8.28 -14.46
C ALA A 40 -0.11 -9.20 -13.49
N LEU A 41 -0.57 -9.33 -12.24
CA LEU A 41 0.03 -10.20 -11.23
C LEU A 41 -0.10 -11.68 -11.60
N ARG A 42 -1.25 -12.12 -12.12
CA ARG A 42 -1.45 -13.50 -12.62
C ARG A 42 -0.50 -13.81 -13.76
N LYS A 43 -0.32 -12.89 -14.70
CA LYS A 43 0.63 -13.05 -15.81
C LYS A 43 2.06 -13.22 -15.29
N LEU A 44 2.53 -12.31 -14.43
CA LEU A 44 3.86 -12.37 -13.82
C LEU A 44 4.07 -13.64 -12.99
N ALA A 45 3.04 -14.10 -12.29
CA ALA A 45 3.09 -15.32 -11.50
C ALA A 45 3.24 -16.56 -12.39
N ARG A 46 2.47 -16.66 -13.49
CA ARG A 46 2.57 -17.75 -14.47
C ARG A 46 3.96 -17.81 -15.10
N GLU A 47 4.50 -16.68 -15.53
CA GLU A 47 5.85 -16.57 -16.12
C GLU A 47 6.96 -17.06 -15.17
N ARG A 48 6.70 -17.04 -13.85
CA ARG A 48 7.66 -17.42 -12.80
C ARG A 48 7.32 -18.75 -12.13
N GLY A 49 6.28 -19.46 -12.57
CA GLY A 49 5.82 -20.69 -11.92
C GLY A 49 5.31 -20.50 -10.48
N ILE A 50 4.84 -19.30 -10.14
CA ILE A 50 4.37 -18.92 -8.81
C ILE A 50 2.84 -19.08 -8.76
N LYS A 51 2.32 -19.56 -7.62
CA LYS A 51 0.88 -19.56 -7.33
C LYS A 51 0.47 -18.24 -6.67
N VAL A 52 -0.60 -17.63 -7.18
CA VAL A 52 -1.23 -16.43 -6.61
C VAL A 52 -2.73 -16.66 -6.47
N GLU A 53 -3.32 -16.14 -5.41
CA GLU A 53 -4.73 -16.31 -5.06
C GLU A 53 -5.38 -14.94 -4.85
N PHE A 54 -6.61 -14.77 -5.36
CA PHE A 54 -7.35 -13.51 -5.27
C PHE A 54 -8.81 -13.81 -4.94
N ILE A 55 -9.36 -13.06 -3.97
CA ILE A 55 -10.78 -13.12 -3.60
C ILE A 55 -11.44 -11.86 -4.13
N LYS A 56 -12.53 -12.00 -4.90
CA LYS A 56 -13.29 -10.85 -5.40
C LYS A 56 -13.99 -10.15 -4.25
N LEU A 57 -13.87 -8.83 -4.17
CA LEU A 57 -14.61 -7.99 -3.23
C LEU A 57 -15.74 -7.28 -4.00
N THR A 58 -15.91 -5.98 -3.82
CA THR A 58 -16.78 -5.15 -4.65
C THR A 58 -16.02 -4.70 -5.90
N PRO A 59 -16.60 -4.76 -7.11
CA PRO A 59 -15.91 -4.23 -8.29
C PRO A 59 -15.47 -2.78 -8.10
N PRO A 60 -14.23 -2.41 -8.50
CA PRO A 60 -13.23 -3.20 -9.23
C PRO A 60 -12.18 -3.90 -8.34
N PHE A 61 -12.45 -4.09 -7.05
CA PHE A 61 -11.47 -4.54 -6.05
C PHE A 61 -11.42 -6.05 -5.84
N TYR A 62 -10.21 -6.54 -5.59
CA TYR A 62 -9.90 -7.90 -5.20
C TYR A 62 -8.96 -7.87 -3.99
N LEU A 63 -9.13 -8.82 -3.08
CA LEU A 63 -8.18 -9.09 -2.00
C LEU A 63 -7.12 -10.06 -2.52
N TRP A 64 -5.85 -9.68 -2.46
CA TRP A 64 -4.74 -10.54 -2.83
C TRP A 64 -4.30 -11.39 -1.64
N VAL A 65 -4.61 -12.68 -1.67
CA VAL A 65 -4.31 -13.61 -0.58
C VAL A 65 -2.83 -13.98 -0.59
N ILE A 66 -2.13 -13.62 0.48
CA ILE A 66 -0.71 -13.89 0.66
C ILE A 66 -0.49 -14.45 2.07
N LYS A 67 -0.05 -15.71 2.18
CA LYS A 67 0.29 -16.33 3.47
C LYS A 67 1.80 -16.29 3.66
N GLY A 68 2.28 -15.55 4.66
CA GLY A 68 3.71 -15.34 4.89
C GLY A 68 4.29 -14.30 3.95
N PHE A 69 5.44 -14.59 3.33
CA PHE A 69 6.09 -13.63 2.43
C PHE A 69 5.34 -13.46 1.11
N CYS A 70 5.24 -12.21 0.65
CA CYS A 70 4.82 -11.87 -0.70
C CYS A 70 5.64 -12.68 -1.70
N PRO A 71 5.00 -13.36 -2.66
CA PRO A 71 5.72 -14.23 -3.60
C PRO A 71 6.68 -13.47 -4.53
N PHE A 72 6.53 -12.14 -4.61
CA PHE A 72 7.44 -11.28 -5.36
C PHE A 72 8.51 -10.61 -4.49
N TYR A 73 8.54 -10.85 -3.18
CA TYR A 73 9.60 -10.36 -2.31
C TYR A 73 10.84 -11.25 -2.43
N ASP A 74 11.94 -10.66 -2.86
CA ASP A 74 13.25 -11.29 -2.89
C ASP A 74 13.89 -11.13 -1.52
N ILE A 75 13.81 -12.20 -0.71
CA ILE A 75 14.35 -12.24 0.66
C ILE A 75 15.87 -12.04 0.65
N ARG A 76 16.58 -12.62 -0.35
CA ARG A 76 18.05 -12.55 -0.42
C ARG A 76 18.53 -11.12 -0.64
N ASN A 77 17.87 -10.40 -1.54
CA ASN A 77 18.22 -9.02 -1.88
C ASN A 77 17.39 -7.97 -1.12
N ARG A 78 16.51 -8.40 -0.20
CA ARG A 78 15.58 -7.58 0.58
C ARG A 78 14.82 -6.56 -0.26
N ARG A 79 14.32 -6.97 -1.43
CA ARG A 79 13.64 -6.07 -2.38
C ARG A 79 12.46 -6.72 -3.07
N CYS A 80 11.48 -5.91 -3.46
CA CYS A 80 10.39 -6.37 -4.32
C CYS A 80 10.92 -6.59 -5.74
N SER A 81 10.78 -7.80 -6.29
CA SER A 81 11.22 -8.14 -7.65
C SER A 81 10.35 -7.54 -8.76
N ILE A 82 9.21 -6.94 -8.40
CA ILE A 82 8.30 -6.22 -9.30
C ILE A 82 8.20 -4.73 -8.90
N HIS A 83 9.27 -4.15 -8.36
CA HIS A 83 9.24 -2.82 -7.75
C HIS A 83 8.65 -1.72 -8.65
N SER A 84 8.95 -1.75 -9.95
CA SER A 84 8.46 -0.80 -10.96
C SER A 84 7.00 -1.00 -11.35
N SER A 85 6.47 -2.20 -11.17
CA SER A 85 5.10 -2.59 -11.54
C SER A 85 4.29 -3.04 -10.33
N LYS A 86 4.59 -2.47 -9.16
CA LYS A 86 3.87 -2.76 -7.92
C LYS A 86 2.38 -2.44 -8.09
N PRO A 87 1.49 -3.25 -7.49
CA PRO A 87 0.09 -2.87 -7.35
C PRO A 87 -0.05 -1.56 -6.57
N THR A 88 -1.18 -0.89 -6.79
CA THR A 88 -1.47 0.43 -6.25
C THR A 88 -1.33 0.45 -4.73
N SER A 89 -1.91 -0.52 -4.03
CA SER A 89 -1.79 -0.67 -2.57
C SER A 89 -0.34 -0.79 -2.08
N CYS A 90 0.48 -1.57 -2.77
CA CYS A 90 1.90 -1.73 -2.45
C CYS A 90 2.73 -0.48 -2.78
N SER A 91 2.28 0.30 -3.77
CA SER A 91 2.96 1.52 -4.21
C SER A 91 2.67 2.71 -3.28
N MET A 92 1.50 2.75 -2.63
CA MET A 92 1.09 3.79 -1.69
C MET A 92 1.43 3.48 -0.22
N TYR A 93 1.89 2.27 0.09
CA TYR A 93 2.32 1.89 1.44
C TYR A 93 3.40 2.87 1.96
N PRO A 94 3.26 3.43 3.18
CA PRO A 94 2.49 2.92 4.32
C PRO A 94 1.06 3.43 4.44
N LEU A 95 0.56 4.18 3.46
CA LEU A 95 -0.84 4.58 3.43
C LEU A 95 -1.73 3.39 3.05
N ILE A 96 -2.79 3.17 3.82
CA ILE A 96 -3.80 2.13 3.59
C ILE A 96 -5.12 2.83 3.27
N LEU A 97 -5.74 2.46 2.16
CA LEU A 97 -7.05 2.97 1.76
C LEU A 97 -8.12 1.95 2.16
N ASN A 98 -9.09 2.39 2.95
CA ASN A 98 -10.35 1.69 3.08
C ASN A 98 -11.20 1.98 1.83
N VAL A 99 -11.34 0.99 0.96
CA VAL A 99 -12.05 1.14 -0.32
C VAL A 99 -13.57 1.30 -0.17
N VAL A 100 -14.12 1.02 1.01
CA VAL A 100 -15.55 1.19 1.32
C VAL A 100 -15.82 2.60 1.85
N THR A 101 -15.07 3.05 2.85
CA THR A 101 -15.28 4.36 3.50
C THR A 101 -14.54 5.50 2.80
N GLY A 102 -13.51 5.19 2.01
CA GLY A 102 -12.59 6.18 1.45
C GLY A 102 -11.58 6.72 2.47
N GLU A 103 -11.54 6.19 3.68
CA GLU A 103 -10.58 6.60 4.71
C GLU A 103 -9.16 6.18 4.34
N VAL A 104 -8.19 7.07 4.59
CA VAL A 104 -6.77 6.79 4.43
C VAL A 104 -6.14 6.74 5.81
N SER A 105 -5.60 5.58 6.18
CA SER A 105 -4.88 5.36 7.44
C SER A 105 -3.39 5.12 7.18
N VAL A 106 -2.58 5.17 8.23
CA VAL A 106 -1.13 4.94 8.16
C VAL A 106 -0.79 3.65 8.91
N SER A 107 -0.05 2.76 8.26
CA SER A 107 0.33 1.46 8.83
C SER A 107 1.45 1.60 9.88
N LEU A 108 1.17 1.18 11.12
CA LEU A 108 2.19 1.03 12.17
C LEU A 108 3.11 -0.19 11.99
N LEU A 109 2.83 -1.05 11.01
CA LEU A 109 3.75 -2.13 10.63
C LEU A 109 4.97 -1.60 9.86
N CYS A 110 4.94 -0.33 9.42
CA CYS A 110 6.09 0.29 8.79
C CYS A 110 7.06 0.78 9.87
N ASP A 111 8.27 0.22 9.89
CA ASP A 111 9.29 0.56 10.89
C ASP A 111 9.59 2.06 10.93
N TRP A 112 9.69 2.72 9.77
CA TRP A 112 9.89 4.17 9.72
C TRP A 112 8.74 4.93 10.37
N VAL A 113 7.48 4.53 10.12
CA VAL A 113 6.32 5.18 10.75
C VAL A 113 6.34 4.96 12.26
N LYS A 114 6.64 3.74 12.70
CA LYS A 114 6.72 3.39 14.12
C LYS A 114 7.79 4.21 14.85
N GLU A 115 8.96 4.41 14.22
CA GLU A 115 10.06 5.20 14.78
C GLU A 115 9.78 6.71 14.80
N ASN A 116 8.95 7.21 13.87
CA ASN A 116 8.61 8.63 13.74
C ASN A 116 7.14 8.92 14.10
N PHE A 117 6.54 8.08 14.95
CA PHE A 117 5.09 8.07 15.17
C PHE A 117 4.57 9.42 15.65
N SER A 118 5.25 10.05 16.61
CA SER A 118 4.84 11.33 17.19
C SER A 118 4.82 12.45 16.15
N GLU A 119 5.84 12.52 15.30
CA GLU A 119 5.92 13.51 14.24
C GLU A 119 4.90 13.24 13.13
N VAL A 120 4.72 11.97 12.74
CA VAL A 120 3.71 11.56 11.76
C VAL A 120 2.30 11.92 12.23
N ALA A 121 1.97 11.62 13.48
CA ALA A 121 0.65 11.90 14.06
C ALA A 121 0.36 13.40 14.19
N ALA A 122 1.39 14.23 14.37
CA ALA A 122 1.27 15.68 14.49
C ALA A 122 1.33 16.44 13.14
N SER A 123 1.60 15.75 12.04
CA SER A 123 1.87 16.36 10.73
C SER A 123 0.76 16.11 9.70
N ASN A 124 0.77 16.90 8.62
CA ASN A 124 -0.12 16.66 7.48
C ASN A 124 0.38 15.45 6.66
N PRO A 125 -0.43 14.40 6.44
CA PRO A 125 0.00 13.23 5.65
C PRO A 125 0.50 13.56 4.24
N VAL A 126 0.03 14.65 3.63
CA VAL A 126 0.47 15.09 2.29
C VAL A 126 1.93 15.52 2.29
N THR A 127 2.41 16.16 3.38
CA THR A 127 3.81 16.61 3.49
C THR A 127 4.71 15.45 3.92
N VAL A 128 4.21 14.55 4.76
CA VAL A 128 4.96 13.39 5.22
C VAL A 128 5.12 12.33 4.12
N PHE A 129 4.07 12.06 3.34
CA PHE A 129 4.03 10.97 2.36
C PHE A 129 3.75 11.48 0.94
N PRO A 130 4.50 12.45 0.40
CA PRO A 130 4.11 13.14 -0.83
C PRO A 130 3.96 12.19 -2.03
N ASN A 131 4.90 11.25 -2.18
CA ASN A 131 4.88 10.28 -3.29
C ASN A 131 3.75 9.28 -3.15
N GLU A 132 3.54 8.74 -1.95
CA GLU A 132 2.51 7.76 -1.64
C GLU A 132 1.12 8.38 -1.75
N PHE A 133 0.94 9.59 -1.21
CA PHE A 133 -0.32 10.33 -1.26
C PHE A 133 -0.69 10.72 -2.70
N SER A 134 0.29 11.07 -3.55
CA SER A 134 0.04 11.31 -4.97
C SER A 134 -0.60 10.10 -5.68
N LYS A 135 -0.21 8.88 -5.29
CA LYS A 135 -0.77 7.63 -5.83
C LYS A 135 -2.18 7.39 -5.30
N VAL A 136 -2.44 7.71 -4.04
CA VAL A 136 -3.80 7.71 -3.46
C VAL A 136 -4.72 8.64 -4.24
N ILE A 137 -4.31 9.87 -4.51
CA ILE A 137 -5.10 10.83 -5.30
C ILE A 137 -5.33 10.31 -6.73
N LYS A 138 -4.31 9.73 -7.37
CA LYS A 138 -4.45 9.12 -8.70
C LYS A 138 -5.48 7.99 -8.70
N LEU A 139 -5.46 7.14 -7.67
CA LEU A 139 -6.46 6.08 -7.48
C LEU A 139 -7.87 6.66 -7.32
N PHE A 140 -8.06 7.64 -6.44
CA PHE A 140 -9.38 8.28 -6.25
C PHE A 140 -9.93 8.91 -7.53
N LYS A 141 -9.10 9.64 -8.28
CA LYS A 141 -9.50 10.23 -9.57
C LYS A 141 -9.98 9.15 -10.53
N ARG A 142 -9.23 8.06 -10.63
CA ARG A 142 -9.58 6.92 -11.48
C ARG A 142 -10.91 6.28 -11.08
N LEU A 143 -11.11 6.02 -9.79
CA LEU A 143 -12.34 5.42 -9.28
C LEU A 143 -13.57 6.32 -9.52
N ARG A 144 -13.42 7.65 -9.44
CA ARG A 144 -14.49 8.60 -9.77
C ARG A 144 -14.83 8.59 -11.25
N SER A 145 -13.83 8.57 -12.14
CA SER A 145 -14.06 8.48 -13.59
C SER A 145 -14.77 7.18 -13.99
N SER A 146 -14.54 6.07 -13.29
CA SER A 146 -15.23 4.80 -13.55
C SER A 146 -16.68 4.77 -13.04
N LYS A 147 -17.04 5.57 -12.03
CA LYS A 147 -18.42 5.65 -11.50
C LYS A 147 -19.33 6.59 -12.29
N GLY A 148 -18.78 7.45 -13.15
CA GLY A 148 -19.55 8.39 -13.99
C GLY A 148 -20.34 7.74 -15.15
N GLY A 149 -20.38 6.41 -15.25
CA GLY A 149 -21.14 5.65 -16.25
C GLY A 149 -22.18 4.70 -15.65
N SER A 150 -22.56 4.88 -14.37
CA SER A 150 -23.53 4.03 -13.68
C SER A 150 -24.48 4.87 -12.82
N SER A 151 -25.21 5.75 -13.48
CA SER A 151 -26.39 6.41 -12.93
C SER A 151 -27.41 6.57 -14.05
N GLU A 152 -28.12 5.48 -14.36
CA GLU A 152 -29.47 5.45 -14.94
C GLU A 152 -29.95 4.00 -15.02
N GLN A 153 -30.72 3.61 -14.01
CA GLN A 153 -31.87 2.68 -14.08
C GLN A 153 -32.63 2.72 -12.76
#